data_AF-C4J465-F1
#
_entry.id   AF-C4J465-F1
#
_cell.length_a   1.000
_cell.length_b   1.000
_cell.length_c   1.000
_cell.angle_alpha   90.00
_cell.angle_beta   90.00
_cell.angle_gamma   90.00
#
_symmetry.space_group_name_H-M   'P 1'
#
loop_
_entity.id
_entity.type
_entity.pdbx_description
1 polymer ?
#
loop_
_entity_poly.entity_id
_entity_poly.type
_entity_poly.pdbx_seq_one_letter_code
_entity_poly.pdbx_strand_id
1 'polypeptide(L)'
;MAVVEVVTSELVAPSEPTPRRPLWLSNLDLAARNGYTPTIYFFRRPQDSSDGRLRADSCFSTHALRAALAAALVRFYPFAGRLRAAGRGGRAEIDCNAAGALLVVARSAAALEDFLHDFAPSKAMNDTFVPTYDSAGPDAPLLLLQVR
;
A
#
# COMPACT_ATOMS: atom_id res chain seq x y z
N MET A 1 0.04 -22.49 -7.70
CA MET A 1 -0.01 -21.13 -7.13
C MET A 1 -0.58 -20.20 -8.18
N ALA A 2 -1.48 -19.31 -7.80
CA ALA A 2 -2.06 -18.35 -8.74
C ALA A 2 -0.96 -17.41 -9.24
N VAL A 3 -0.82 -17.24 -10.55
CA VAL A 3 0.12 -16.27 -11.12
C VAL A 3 -0.47 -14.87 -10.91
N VAL A 4 0.36 -13.96 -10.41
CA VAL A 4 0.04 -12.54 -10.25
C VAL A 4 0.93 -11.76 -11.21
N GLU A 5 0.29 -11.03 -12.10
CA GLU A 5 0.94 -10.20 -13.11
C GLU A 5 0.82 -8.73 -12.69
N VAL A 6 1.94 -8.06 -12.49
CA VAL A 6 1.95 -6.61 -12.24
C VAL A 6 1.69 -5.88 -13.55
N VAL A 7 0.63 -5.08 -13.58
CA VAL A 7 0.23 -4.27 -14.74
C VAL A 7 0.89 -2.90 -14.69
N THR A 8 0.84 -2.24 -13.52
CA THR A 8 1.50 -0.94 -13.30
C THR A 8 2.06 -0.85 -11.89
N SER A 9 3.12 -0.07 -11.73
CA SER A 9 3.73 0.27 -10.44
C SER A 9 4.14 1.74 -10.48
N GLU A 10 3.65 2.54 -9.54
CA GLU A 10 3.98 3.97 -9.47
C GLU A 10 4.08 4.48 -8.03
N LEU A 11 4.85 5.55 -7.83
CA LEU A 11 4.86 6.32 -6.59
C LEU A 11 3.84 7.44 -6.66
N VAL A 12 2.83 7.37 -5.80
CA VAL A 12 1.76 8.36 -5.69
C VAL A 12 2.13 9.38 -4.62
N ALA A 13 2.44 10.61 -5.05
CA ALA A 13 2.68 11.74 -4.17
C ALA A 13 1.37 12.34 -3.62
N PRO A 14 1.43 13.10 -2.50
CA PRO A 14 0.28 13.87 -2.03
C PRO A 14 -0.24 14.82 -3.12
N SER A 15 -1.56 15.02 -3.18
CA SER A 15 -2.19 15.89 -4.18
C SER A 15 -1.94 17.39 -3.95
N GLU A 16 -1.51 17.75 -2.74
CA GLU A 16 -1.26 19.13 -2.30
C GLU A 16 0.08 19.21 -1.55
N PRO A 17 0.70 20.39 -1.45
CA PRO A 17 1.91 20.58 -0.65
C PRO A 17 1.71 20.14 0.81
N THR A 18 2.63 19.33 1.32
CA THR A 18 2.63 18.85 2.71
C THR A 18 3.82 19.39 3.50
N PRO A 19 3.77 19.43 4.84
CA PRO A 19 4.91 19.81 5.66
C PRO A 19 6.15 18.96 5.34
N ARG A 20 7.24 19.61 4.94
CA ARG A 20 8.53 18.96 4.64
C ARG A 20 9.46 19.09 5.84
N ARG A 21 9.36 18.12 6.76
CA ARG A 21 10.16 18.09 7.98
C ARG A 21 10.52 16.65 8.39
N PRO A 22 11.63 16.45 9.10
CA PRO A 22 11.88 15.18 9.76
C PRO A 22 10.89 14.96 10.91
N LEU A 23 10.44 13.72 11.08
CA LEU A 23 9.68 13.27 12.25
C LEU A 23 10.46 12.19 12.98
N TRP A 24 10.90 12.49 14.20
CA TRP A 24 11.61 11.53 15.03
C TRP A 24 10.70 10.40 15.49
N LEU A 25 11.16 9.17 15.34
CA LEU A 25 10.45 7.98 15.81
C LEU A 25 10.46 7.91 17.32
N SER A 26 9.32 7.80 17.99
CA SER A 26 9.24 7.66 19.46
C SER A 26 9.95 6.39 19.96
N ASN A 27 10.16 6.26 21.28
CA ASN A 27 10.80 5.05 21.82
C ASN A 27 9.93 3.80 21.58
N LEU A 28 8.61 3.97 21.50
CA LEU A 28 7.68 2.90 21.14
C LEU A 28 7.84 2.50 19.67
N ASP A 29 8.02 3.47 18.77
CA ASP A 29 8.26 3.19 17.35
C ASP A 29 9.58 2.44 17.14
N LEU A 30 10.63 2.78 17.92
CA LEU A 30 11.92 2.09 17.88
C LEU A 30 11.88 0.68 18.50
N ALA A 31 10.98 0.44 19.45
CA ALA A 31 10.77 -0.88 20.05
C ALA A 31 9.90 -1.80 19.17
N ALA A 32 9.14 -1.23 18.24
CA ALA A 32 8.32 -1.99 17.31
C ALA A 32 9.19 -2.79 16.31
N ARG A 33 8.59 -3.82 15.70
CA ARG A 33 9.26 -4.61 14.66
C ARG A 33 9.60 -3.72 13.47
N ASN A 34 10.89 -3.67 13.13
CA ASN A 34 11.35 -3.01 11.92
C ASN A 34 10.99 -3.85 10.68
N GLY A 35 9.93 -3.46 9.98
CA GLY A 35 9.49 -4.09 8.74
C GLY A 35 8.02 -3.82 8.42
N TYR A 36 7.60 -4.21 7.21
CA TYR A 36 6.21 -4.06 6.80
C TYR A 36 5.27 -5.01 7.55
N THR A 37 4.09 -4.51 7.88
CA THR A 37 2.98 -5.32 8.38
C THR A 37 1.99 -5.54 7.24
N PRO A 38 2.01 -6.71 6.58
CA PRO A 38 1.10 -6.98 5.48
C PRO A 38 -0.35 -7.07 6.00
N THR A 39 -1.27 -6.49 5.25
CA THR A 39 -2.71 -6.65 5.50
C THR A 39 -3.41 -6.84 4.16
N ILE A 40 -4.30 -7.83 4.08
CA ILE A 40 -4.98 -8.22 2.86
C ILE A 40 -6.48 -8.02 3.09
N TYR A 41 -7.13 -7.29 2.18
CA TYR A 41 -8.56 -7.05 2.20
C TYR A 41 -9.18 -7.61 0.93
N PHE A 42 -10.30 -8.33 1.10
CA PHE A 42 -11.06 -8.84 -0.03
C PHE A 42 -12.42 -8.18 -0.07
N PHE A 43 -12.80 -7.72 -1.25
CA PHE A 43 -14.07 -7.08 -1.51
C PHE A 43 -14.82 -7.92 -2.54
N ARG A 44 -16.07 -8.29 -2.21
CA ARG A 44 -16.94 -8.95 -3.18
C ARG A 44 -17.33 -7.95 -4.26
N ARG A 45 -17.39 -8.40 -5.51
CA ARG A 45 -17.99 -7.62 -6.58
C ARG A 45 -19.43 -7.26 -6.17
N PRO A 46 -19.85 -5.99 -6.29
CA PRO A 46 -21.26 -5.63 -6.12
C PRO A 46 -22.10 -6.53 -7.03
N GLN A 47 -23.07 -7.25 -6.47
CA GLN A 47 -24.07 -7.90 -7.31
C GLN A 47 -24.81 -6.79 -8.06
N ASP A 48 -25.09 -7.01 -9.35
CA ASP A 48 -25.85 -6.07 -10.17
C ASP A 48 -27.08 -5.62 -9.38
N SER A 49 -27.04 -4.39 -8.87
CA SER A 49 -28.22 -3.80 -8.27
C SER A 49 -29.25 -3.72 -9.38
N SER A 50 -30.49 -4.11 -9.08
CA SER A 50 -31.63 -4.09 -10.00
C SER A 50 -31.85 -2.73 -10.71
N ASP A 51 -31.15 -1.68 -10.28
CA ASP A 51 -31.14 -0.34 -10.86
C ASP A 51 -30.15 -0.14 -12.02
N GLY A 52 -29.31 -1.11 -12.39
CA GLY A 52 -28.44 -1.03 -13.58
C GLY A 52 -27.40 0.10 -13.57
N ARG A 53 -27.20 0.77 -12.42
CA ARG A 53 -26.34 1.97 -12.29
C ARG A 53 -24.87 1.66 -11.99
N LEU A 54 -24.57 0.49 -11.41
CA LEU A 54 -23.20 0.07 -11.11
C LEU A 54 -22.78 -0.98 -12.13
N ARG A 55 -22.02 -0.57 -13.15
CA ARG A 55 -21.42 -1.52 -14.10
C ARG A 55 -20.38 -2.33 -13.34
N ALA A 56 -20.38 -3.66 -13.52
CA ALA A 56 -19.40 -4.57 -12.92
C ALA A 56 -17.93 -4.15 -13.12
N ASP A 57 -17.65 -3.34 -14.14
CA ASP A 57 -16.36 -2.78 -14.51
C ASP A 57 -15.89 -1.63 -13.59
N SER A 58 -16.75 -1.12 -12.70
CA SER A 58 -16.47 0.06 -11.86
C SER A 58 -15.95 -0.27 -10.46
N CYS A 59 -15.85 -1.56 -10.08
CA CYS A 59 -15.61 -1.96 -8.68
C CYS A 59 -14.25 -1.48 -8.14
N PHE A 60 -13.25 -1.26 -9.00
CA PHE A 60 -11.95 -0.72 -8.61
C PHE A 60 -11.37 0.11 -9.76
N SER A 61 -11.87 1.34 -9.93
CA SER A 61 -11.21 2.30 -10.82
C SER A 61 -9.83 2.64 -10.25
N THR A 62 -8.78 2.17 -10.91
CA THR A 62 -7.38 2.45 -10.54
C THR A 62 -7.12 3.95 -10.48
N HIS A 63 -7.73 4.72 -11.39
CA HIS A 63 -7.67 6.17 -11.39
C HIS A 63 -8.30 6.78 -10.11
N ALA A 64 -9.47 6.29 -9.71
CA ALA A 64 -10.15 6.79 -8.51
C ALA A 64 -9.36 6.43 -7.24
N LEU A 65 -8.81 5.21 -7.15
CA LEU A 65 -7.95 4.80 -6.03
C LEU A 65 -6.68 5.63 -5.94
N ARG A 66 -6.01 5.86 -7.08
CA ARG A 66 -4.82 6.70 -7.16
C ARG A 66 -5.12 8.13 -6.68
N ALA A 67 -6.21 8.72 -7.15
CA ALA A 67 -6.63 10.05 -6.73
C ALA A 67 -6.98 10.11 -5.23
N ALA A 68 -7.70 9.10 -4.73
CA ALA A 68 -8.04 8.98 -3.31
C ALA A 68 -6.79 8.83 -2.43
N LEU A 69 -5.81 8.03 -2.87
CA LEU A 69 -4.52 7.88 -2.19
C LEU A 69 -3.78 9.21 -2.13
N ALA A 70 -3.64 9.91 -3.26
CA ALA A 70 -2.99 11.22 -3.30
C ALA A 70 -3.65 12.24 -2.35
N ALA A 71 -4.98 12.26 -2.30
CA ALA A 71 -5.74 13.13 -1.39
C ALA A 71 -5.57 12.73 0.09
N ALA A 72 -5.59 11.43 0.41
CA ALA A 72 -5.37 10.93 1.77
C ALA A 72 -3.97 11.28 2.29
N LEU A 73 -2.96 11.16 1.43
CA LEU A 73 -1.57 11.47 1.75
C LEU A 73 -1.34 12.95 2.10
N VAL A 74 -2.27 13.87 1.84
CA VAL A 74 -2.17 15.25 2.34
C VAL A 74 -2.25 15.27 3.88
N ARG A 75 -3.21 14.54 4.47
CA ARG A 75 -3.37 14.45 5.93
C ARG A 75 -2.40 13.44 6.54
N PHE A 76 -2.13 12.37 5.80
CA PHE A 76 -1.26 11.27 6.21
C PHE A 76 0.13 11.37 5.57
N TYR A 77 0.64 12.59 5.43
CA TYR A 77 1.87 12.92 4.71
C TYR A 77 3.13 12.14 5.15
N PRO A 78 3.29 11.67 6.41
CA PRO A 78 4.46 10.86 6.75
C PRO A 78 4.55 9.59 5.91
N PHE A 79 3.43 8.99 5.49
CA PHE A 79 3.44 7.78 4.65
C PHE A 79 3.96 8.00 3.23
N ALA A 80 4.00 9.25 2.76
CA ALA A 80 4.66 9.62 1.51
C ALA A 80 6.15 9.95 1.68
N GLY A 81 6.68 9.84 2.91
CA GLY A 81 8.09 10.08 3.23
C GLY A 81 8.96 8.83 3.06
N ARG A 82 10.16 8.89 3.63
CA ARG A 82 11.13 7.79 3.68
C ARG A 82 11.68 7.59 5.08
N LEU A 83 11.89 6.33 5.47
CA LEU A 83 12.59 6.04 6.71
C LEU A 83 14.08 6.34 6.51
N ARG A 84 14.64 7.19 7.38
CA ARG A 84 16.08 7.43 7.46
C ARG A 84 16.65 6.73 8.68
N ALA A 85 17.68 5.93 8.44
CA ALA A 85 18.44 5.30 9.51
C ALA A 85 19.10 6.38 10.40
N ALA A 86 19.24 6.05 11.68
CA ALA A 86 20.05 6.84 12.59
C ALA A 86 21.49 6.94 12.07
N GLY A 87 21.97 8.16 11.80
CA GLY A 87 23.40 8.43 11.60
C GLY A 87 24.21 8.13 12.87
N ARG A 88 25.53 8.37 12.86
CA ARG A 88 26.39 8.19 14.05
C ARG A 88 25.89 9.08 15.20
N GLY A 89 25.21 8.48 16.17
CA GLY A 89 24.63 9.16 17.35
C GLY A 89 23.21 9.70 17.17
N GLY A 90 22.59 9.49 16.01
CA GLY A 90 21.27 10.01 15.69
C GLY A 90 20.11 9.10 16.11
N ARG A 91 18.89 9.63 16.06
CA ARG A 91 17.64 8.89 16.21
C ARG A 91 17.05 8.64 14.82
N ALA A 92 16.51 7.45 14.57
CA ALA A 92 15.83 7.19 13.30
C ALA A 92 14.62 8.11 13.14
N GLU A 93 14.37 8.53 11.90
CA GLU A 93 13.34 9.52 11.59
C GLU A 93 12.66 9.23 10.26
N ILE A 94 11.47 9.77 10.09
CA ILE A 94 10.78 9.82 8.82
C ILE A 94 11.11 11.16 8.17
N ASP A 95 11.80 11.11 7.03
CA ASP A 95 11.96 12.26 6.15
C ASP A 95 10.66 12.46 5.35
N CYS A 96 9.86 13.46 5.73
CA CYS A 96 8.60 13.79 5.07
C CYS A 96 8.86 14.56 3.76
N ASN A 97 9.54 13.93 2.80
CA ASN A 97 9.96 14.52 1.54
C ASN A 97 8.90 14.46 0.41
N ALA A 98 7.72 13.89 0.69
CA ALA A 98 6.63 13.71 -0.26
C ALA A 98 7.01 12.89 -1.52
N ALA A 99 7.99 11.99 -1.40
CA ALA A 99 8.40 11.07 -2.49
C ALA A 99 7.31 10.05 -2.87
N GLY A 100 6.23 9.95 -2.09
CA GLY A 100 5.03 9.20 -2.42
C GLY A 100 4.98 7.78 -1.85
N ALA A 101 3.78 7.21 -1.85
CA ALA A 101 3.51 5.81 -1.50
C ALA A 101 3.47 4.95 -2.76
N LEU A 102 3.85 3.68 -2.66
CA LEU A 102 3.83 2.77 -3.80
C LEU A 102 2.41 2.26 -4.05
N LEU A 103 1.91 2.43 -5.28
CA LEU A 103 0.68 1.81 -5.76
C LEU A 103 1.01 0.83 -6.88
N VAL A 104 0.69 -0.44 -6.64
CA VAL A 104 0.82 -1.53 -7.60
C VAL A 104 -0.58 -1.93 -8.06
N VAL A 105 -0.78 -2.00 -9.37
CA VAL A 105 -1.97 -2.61 -9.97
C VAL A 105 -1.53 -3.95 -10.53
N ALA A 106 -2.19 -5.02 -10.11
CA ALA A 106 -1.90 -6.37 -10.53
C ALA A 106 -3.15 -7.06 -11.08
N ARG A 107 -2.95 -8.16 -11.79
CA ARG A 107 -4.02 -9.05 -12.25
C ARG A 107 -3.69 -10.47 -11.88
N SER A 108 -4.71 -11.27 -11.65
CA SER A 108 -4.57 -12.70 -11.44
C SER A 108 -5.81 -13.42 -11.96
N ALA A 109 -5.63 -14.67 -12.37
CA ALA A 109 -6.72 -15.53 -12.83
C ALA A 109 -7.50 -16.20 -11.68
N ALA A 110 -7.01 -16.16 -10.43
CA ALA A 110 -7.63 -16.88 -9.32
C ALA A 110 -8.94 -16.23 -8.83
N ALA A 111 -10.00 -16.97 -8.62
CA ALA A 111 -11.25 -16.41 -8.12
C ALA A 111 -11.10 -15.98 -6.64
N LEU A 112 -11.98 -15.10 -6.16
CA LEU A 112 -11.98 -14.76 -4.73
C LEU A 112 -12.33 -16.00 -3.89
N GLU A 113 -13.27 -16.79 -4.41
CA GLU A 113 -13.82 -18.01 -3.86
C GLU A 113 -12.73 -19.05 -3.54
N ASP A 114 -11.66 -19.08 -4.33
CA ASP A 114 -10.49 -19.95 -4.11
C ASP A 114 -9.80 -19.70 -2.75
N PHE A 115 -10.03 -18.54 -2.12
CA PHE A 115 -9.41 -18.12 -0.87
C PHE A 115 -10.40 -17.96 0.30
N LEU A 116 -11.71 -18.11 0.07
CA LEU A 116 -12.73 -17.88 1.09
C LEU A 116 -12.92 -19.06 2.06
N HIS A 117 -12.53 -20.27 1.66
CA HIS A 117 -12.75 -21.48 2.47
C HIS A 117 -11.79 -21.62 3.65
N ASP A 118 -10.56 -21.12 3.51
CA ASP A 118 -9.51 -21.17 4.54
C ASP A 118 -8.88 -19.78 4.71
N PHE A 119 -9.69 -18.85 5.22
CA PHE A 119 -9.31 -17.45 5.40
C PHE A 119 -8.37 -17.27 6.61
N ALA A 120 -7.16 -17.81 6.49
CA ALA A 120 -6.13 -17.75 7.52
C ALA A 120 -4.85 -17.15 6.96
N PRO A 121 -4.15 -16.26 7.70
CA PRO A 121 -2.86 -15.73 7.28
C PRO A 121 -1.89 -16.87 6.91
N SER A 122 -1.42 -16.89 5.67
CA SER A 122 -0.51 -17.92 5.16
C SER A 122 0.58 -17.32 4.29
N LYS A 123 1.71 -18.03 4.17
CA LYS A 123 2.79 -17.62 3.27
C LYS A 123 2.29 -17.50 1.83
N ALA A 124 1.43 -18.42 1.38
CA ALA A 124 0.85 -18.39 0.05
C ALA A 124 0.00 -17.13 -0.18
N MET A 125 -0.79 -16.68 0.80
CA MET A 125 -1.54 -15.42 0.70
C MET A 125 -0.59 -14.22 0.58
N ASN A 126 0.48 -14.18 1.38
CA ASN A 126 1.46 -13.09 1.28
C ASN A 126 2.19 -13.08 -0.06
N ASP A 127 2.70 -14.24 -0.51
CA ASP A 127 3.40 -14.38 -1.78
C ASP A 127 2.52 -13.98 -2.99
N THR A 128 1.19 -14.09 -2.85
CA THR A 128 0.24 -13.77 -3.91
C THR A 128 -0.23 -12.30 -3.84
N PHE A 129 -0.60 -11.82 -2.65
CA PHE A 129 -1.35 -10.56 -2.51
C PHE A 129 -0.57 -9.39 -1.93
N VAL A 130 0.63 -9.64 -1.38
CA VAL A 130 1.48 -8.58 -0.82
C VAL A 130 2.51 -8.20 -1.87
N PRO A 131 2.63 -6.90 -2.21
CA PRO A 131 3.63 -6.47 -3.18
C PRO A 131 5.03 -6.75 -2.64
N THR A 132 5.87 -7.37 -3.47
CA THR A 132 7.30 -7.49 -3.19
C THR A 132 7.96 -6.14 -3.45
N TYR A 133 8.87 -5.76 -2.55
CA TYR A 133 9.69 -4.57 -2.74
C TYR A 133 11.12 -4.90 -2.34
N ASP A 134 12.04 -4.67 -3.28
CA ASP A 134 13.40 -5.21 -3.22
C ASP A 134 14.25 -4.62 -2.08
N SER A 135 13.80 -3.56 -1.41
CA SER A 135 14.52 -3.02 -0.27
C SER A 135 13.61 -2.37 0.76
N ALA A 136 13.49 -2.98 1.94
CA ALA A 136 13.11 -2.29 3.18
C ALA A 136 14.31 -1.48 3.74
N GLY A 137 15.11 -0.89 2.85
CA GLY A 137 16.35 -0.18 3.16
C GLY A 137 16.14 1.34 3.32
N PRO A 138 17.23 2.10 3.41
CA PRO A 138 17.18 3.55 3.27
C PRO A 138 16.43 3.90 1.97
N ASP A 139 15.49 4.84 2.03
CA ASP A 139 14.63 5.26 0.90
C ASP A 139 13.54 4.27 0.45
N ALA A 140 13.23 3.24 1.25
CA ALA A 140 12.03 2.43 1.07
C ALA A 140 10.74 3.24 1.31
N PRO A 141 9.69 3.09 0.47
CA PRO A 141 8.38 3.68 0.72
C PRO A 141 7.81 3.20 2.05
N LEU A 142 7.18 4.09 2.81
CA LEU A 142 6.58 3.72 4.10
C LEU A 142 5.22 3.02 3.95
N LEU A 143 4.59 3.15 2.78
CA LEU A 143 3.31 2.56 2.46
C LEU A 143 3.34 1.96 1.04
N LEU A 144 2.91 0.70 0.95
CA LEU A 144 2.77 -0.04 -0.29
C LEU A 144 1.34 -0.56 -0.37
N LEU A 145 0.68 -0.31 -1.48
CA LEU A 145 -0.65 -0.81 -1.77
C LEU A 145 -0.60 -1.63 -3.06
N GLN A 146 -1.24 -2.78 -3.04
CA GLN A 146 -1.52 -3.54 -4.25
C GLN A 146 -3.04 -3.66 -4.42
N VAL A 147 -3.54 -3.27 -5.58
CA VAL A 147 -4.92 -3.52 -6.00
C VAL A 147 -4.95 -4.50 -7.15
N ARG A 148 -5.98 -5.34 -7.16
CA ARG A 148 -6.25 -6.34 -8.18
C ARG A 148 -7.60 -6.09 -8.83
#